data_AF-R0IKC9-F1
#
_entry.id   AF-R0IKC9-F1
#
_cell.length_a   1.000
_cell.length_b   1.000
_cell.length_c   1.000
_cell.angle_alpha   90.00
_cell.angle_beta   90.00
_cell.angle_gamma   90.00
#
_symmetry.space_group_name_H-M   'P 1'
#
loop_
_entity.id
_entity.type
_entity.pdbx_description
1 polymer ?
#
loop_
_entity_poly.entity_id
_entity_poly.type
_entity_poly.pdbx_seq_one_letter_code
_entity_poly.pdbx_strand_id
1 'polypeptide(L)'
;ATHTLQPLDVVLYGPLSAAYSKELSEFIRRSQALLQMQKSDFLRLFWVAYTSTFTNNNILSSFAATGLHPRNPEVVLKRFKTTTSQRDNNLKSREVGDGDS
;
A
#
# COMPACT_ATOMS: atom_id res chain seq x y z
N ALA A 1 11.35 -9.67 -6.38
CA ALA A 1 9.87 -9.65 -6.48
C ALA A 1 9.27 -10.52 -5.37
N THR A 2 9.21 -9.97 -4.15
CA THR A 2 8.67 -10.65 -2.94
C THR A 2 7.63 -9.81 -2.21
N HIS A 3 7.52 -8.52 -2.59
CA HIS A 3 6.61 -7.51 -2.03
C HIS A 3 5.14 -7.93 -2.07
N THR A 4 4.73 -8.78 -3.02
CA THR A 4 3.34 -9.24 -3.14
C THR A 4 2.93 -10.27 -2.07
N LEU A 5 3.90 -10.97 -1.49
CA LEU A 5 3.67 -12.01 -0.48
C LEU A 5 3.90 -11.52 0.95
N GLN A 6 4.40 -10.30 1.11
CA GLN A 6 4.64 -9.70 2.44
C GLN A 6 3.36 -8.96 2.89
N PRO A 7 2.56 -9.52 3.81
CA PRO A 7 1.29 -8.90 4.24
C PRO A 7 1.48 -7.49 4.80
N LEU A 8 2.63 -7.23 5.41
CA LEU A 8 3.02 -5.92 5.90
C LEU A 8 3.13 -4.88 4.77
N ASP A 9 3.80 -5.24 3.67
CA ASP A 9 4.01 -4.38 2.51
C ASP A 9 2.73 -4.13 1.71
N VAL A 10 1.84 -5.12 1.64
CA VAL A 10 0.63 -5.04 0.81
C VAL A 10 -0.49 -4.25 1.48
N VAL A 11 -0.62 -4.33 2.81
CA VAL A 11 -1.83 -3.86 3.50
C VAL A 11 -1.55 -2.96 4.70
N LEU A 12 -0.43 -3.09 5.41
CA LEU A 12 -0.21 -2.34 6.65
C LEU A 12 0.59 -1.04 6.45
N TYR A 13 1.61 -1.03 5.59
CA TYR A 13 2.43 0.18 5.39
C TYR A 13 1.70 1.31 4.66
N GLY A 14 0.73 1.00 3.78
CA GLY A 14 -0.11 2.01 3.13
C GLY A 14 -0.95 2.82 4.15
N PRO A 15 -1.80 2.17 4.96
CA PRO A 15 -2.54 2.81 6.03
C PRO A 15 -1.65 3.49 7.07
N LEU A 16 -0.51 2.89 7.44
CA LEU A 16 0.46 3.52 8.35
C LEU A 16 0.97 4.85 7.79
N SER A 17 1.38 4.88 6.52
CA SER A 17 1.86 6.08 5.84
C SER A 17 0.78 7.16 5.78
N ALA A 18 -0.46 6.78 5.47
CA ALA A 18 -1.60 7.70 5.44
C ALA A 18 -1.91 8.27 6.84
N ALA A 19 -1.94 7.43 7.87
CA ALA A 19 -2.16 7.84 9.25
C ALA A 19 -1.06 8.79 9.74
N TYR A 20 0.21 8.47 9.47
CA TYR A 20 1.32 9.34 9.80
C TYR A 20 1.23 10.69 9.08
N SER A 21 0.91 10.70 7.79
CA SER A 21 0.74 11.92 7.00
C SER A 21 -0.38 12.82 7.55
N LYS A 22 -1.45 12.19 8.07
CA LYS A 22 -2.53 12.90 8.78
C LYS A 22 -2.04 13.53 10.08
N GLU A 23 -1.35 12.78 10.93
CA GLU A 23 -0.78 13.29 12.19
C GLU A 23 0.21 14.43 11.95
N LEU A 24 1.04 14.31 10.90
CA LEU A 24 1.97 15.36 10.49
C LEU A 24 1.25 16.62 10.00
N SER A 25 0.21 16.47 9.18
CA SER A 25 -0.61 17.59 8.72
C SER A 25 -1.27 18.33 9.88
N GLU A 26 -1.79 17.58 10.85
CA GLU A 26 -2.37 18.15 12.07
C GLU A 26 -1.33 18.87 12.95
N PHE A 27 -0.12 18.31 13.07
CA PHE A 27 0.98 18.96 13.78
C PHE A 27 1.32 20.31 13.14
N ILE A 28 1.51 20.34 11.81
CA ILE A 28 1.82 21.57 11.06
C ILE A 28 0.70 22.60 11.21
N ARG A 29 -0.57 22.16 11.13
CA ARG A 29 -1.73 23.02 11.31
C ARG A 29 -1.76 23.66 12.69
N ARG A 30 -1.49 22.87 13.75
CA ARG A 30 -1.49 23.36 15.14
C ARG A 30 -0.31 24.28 15.45
N SER A 31 0.84 24.02 14.83
CA SER A 31 2.02 24.87 14.97
C SER A 31 1.99 26.12 14.09
N GLN A 32 0.95 26.29 13.26
CA GLN A 32 0.87 27.33 12.24
C GLN A 32 2.08 27.34 11.29
N ALA A 33 2.71 26.17 11.08
CA ALA A 33 3.98 26.01 10.38
C ALA A 33 5.16 26.83 10.96
N LEU A 34 5.05 27.33 12.20
CA LEU A 34 6.09 28.11 12.87
C LEU A 34 7.09 27.22 13.62
N LEU A 35 6.68 26.00 13.99
CA LEU A 35 7.54 25.04 14.68
C LEU A 35 8.17 24.08 13.68
N GLN A 36 9.50 23.94 13.78
CA GLN A 36 10.26 22.97 13.00
C GLN A 36 10.16 21.58 13.63
N MET A 37 9.82 20.58 12.82
CA MET A 37 9.70 19.18 13.28
C MET A 37 11.04 18.67 13.81
N GLN A 38 11.06 18.24 15.06
CA GLN A 38 12.23 17.61 15.68
C GLN A 38 12.17 16.08 15.51
N LYS A 39 13.32 15.43 15.70
CA LYS A 39 13.40 13.95 15.70
C LYS A 39 12.51 13.31 16.78
N SER A 40 12.31 13.99 17.91
CA SER A 40 11.40 13.53 18.97
C SER A 40 9.93 13.56 18.53
N ASP A 41 9.54 14.52 17.69
CA ASP A 41 8.17 14.63 17.18
C ASP A 41 7.86 13.49 16.21
N PHE A 42 8.85 13.06 15.41
CA PHE A 42 8.70 11.89 14.55
C PHE A 42 8.23 10.67 15.35
N LEU A 43 8.93 10.30 16.43
CA LEU A 43 8.56 9.12 17.22
C LEU A 43 7.17 9.25 17.83
N ARG A 44 6.79 10.46 18.28
CA ARG A 44 5.47 10.72 18.85
C ARG A 44 4.35 10.55 17.82
N LEU A 45 4.48 11.19 16.65
CA LEU A 45 3.49 11.11 15.58
C LEU A 45 3.43 9.70 14.98
N PHE A 46 4.60 9.07 14.82
CA PHE A 46 4.72 7.69 14.39
C PHE A 46 4.03 6.72 15.34
N TRP A 47 4.21 6.88 16.66
CA TRP A 47 3.57 5.99 17.65
C TRP A 47 2.05 6.04 17.61
N VAL A 48 1.47 7.24 17.43
CA VAL A 48 0.02 7.42 17.27
C VAL A 48 -0.47 6.77 15.97
N ALA A 49 0.24 6.98 14.85
CA ALA A 49 -0.08 6.34 13.58
C ALA A 49 0.06 4.81 13.65
N TYR A 50 1.08 4.31 14.34
CA TYR A 50 1.36 2.88 14.49
C TYR A 50 0.26 2.20 15.31
N THR A 51 -0.07 2.72 16.49
CA THR A 51 -1.10 2.12 17.36
C THR A 51 -2.50 2.18 16.77
N SER A 52 -2.81 3.17 15.92
CA SER A 52 -4.09 3.24 15.21
C SER A 52 -4.20 2.30 14.01
N THR A 53 -3.06 1.88 13.42
CA THR A 53 -3.05 1.06 12.19
C THR A 53 -2.69 -0.40 12.45
N PHE A 54 -1.80 -0.70 13.40
CA PHE A 54 -1.42 -2.07 13.80
C PHE A 54 -2.42 -2.66 14.80
N THR A 55 -3.69 -2.70 14.41
CA THR A 55 -4.75 -3.35 15.17
C THR A 55 -4.87 -4.82 14.78
N ASN A 56 -5.39 -5.67 15.68
CA ASN A 56 -5.66 -7.07 15.38
C ASN A 56 -6.48 -7.25 14.08
N ASN A 57 -7.49 -6.41 13.87
CA ASN A 57 -8.35 -6.46 12.69
C ASN A 57 -7.56 -6.17 11.40
N ASN A 58 -6.71 -5.13 11.41
CA ASN A 58 -5.91 -4.78 10.23
C ASN A 58 -4.84 -5.84 9.95
N ILE A 59 -4.25 -6.42 11.00
CA ILE A 59 -3.29 -7.52 10.87
C ILE A 59 -3.98 -8.74 10.27
N LEU A 60 -5.11 -9.19 10.80
CA LEU A 60 -5.86 -10.33 10.24
C LEU A 60 -6.30 -10.07 8.80
N SER A 61 -6.78 -8.87 8.49
CA SER A 61 -7.13 -8.46 7.13
C SER A 61 -5.92 -8.52 6.17
N SER A 62 -4.72 -8.13 6.64
CA SER A 62 -3.49 -8.22 5.84
C SER A 62 -3.11 -9.67 5.49
N PHE A 63 -3.30 -10.62 6.42
CA PHE A 63 -3.08 -12.04 6.17
C PHE A 63 -4.13 -12.64 5.23
N ALA A 64 -5.38 -12.20 5.31
CA ALA A 64 -6.43 -12.62 4.40
C ALA A 64 -6.18 -12.12 2.97
N ALA A 65 -5.76 -10.85 2.83
CA ALA A 65 -5.46 -10.23 1.54
C ALA A 65 -4.26 -10.86 0.81
N THR A 66 -3.32 -11.46 1.55
CA THR A 66 -2.19 -12.22 0.96
C THR A 66 -2.52 -13.69 0.73
N GLY A 67 -3.72 -14.15 1.11
CA GLY A 67 -4.11 -15.56 1.01
C GLY A 67 -3.28 -16.48 1.90
N LEU A 68 -2.57 -15.94 2.89
CA LEU A 68 -1.78 -16.71 3.85
C LEU A 68 -2.68 -17.31 4.93
N HIS A 69 -3.61 -16.50 5.46
CA HIS A 69 -4.55 -16.96 6.47
C HIS A 69 -5.92 -16.26 6.33
N PRO A 70 -7.00 -17.02 6.09
CA PRO A 70 -7.04 -18.44 5.75
C PRO A 70 -6.28 -18.73 4.44
N ARG A 71 -5.68 -19.92 4.31
CA ARG A 71 -4.86 -20.25 3.13
C ARG A 71 -5.72 -20.27 1.87
N ASN A 72 -5.55 -19.27 1.00
CA ASN A 72 -6.29 -19.12 -0.25
C ASN A 72 -5.38 -18.58 -1.37
N PRO A 73 -4.71 -19.46 -2.14
CA PRO A 73 -3.80 -19.08 -3.21
C PRO A 73 -4.47 -18.27 -4.33
N GLU A 74 -5.78 -18.43 -4.55
CA GLU A 74 -6.50 -17.76 -5.63
C GLU A 74 -6.55 -16.23 -5.47
N VAL A 75 -6.46 -15.72 -4.23
CA VAL A 75 -6.42 -14.28 -3.96
C VAL A 75 -5.20 -13.63 -4.62
N VAL A 76 -4.05 -14.30 -4.54
CA VAL A 76 -2.81 -13.85 -5.16
C VAL A 76 -2.83 -14.13 -6.66
N LEU A 77 -3.26 -15.32 -7.08
CA LEU A 77 -3.29 -15.71 -8.50
C LEU A 77 -4.19 -14.79 -9.34
N LYS A 78 -5.34 -14.34 -8.81
CA LYS A 78 -6.22 -13.37 -9.50
C LYS A 78 -5.52 -12.05 -9.81
N ARG A 79 -4.68 -11.52 -8.90
CA ARG A 79 -3.92 -10.29 -9.16
C ARG A 79 -2.98 -10.42 -10.36
N PHE A 80 -2.40 -11.59 -10.57
CA PHE A 80 -1.47 -11.84 -11.68
C PHE A 80 -2.19 -12.18 -12.99
N LYS A 81 -3.34 -12.87 -12.95
CA LYS A 81 -4.15 -13.19 -14.14
C LYS A 81 -4.61 -11.92 -14.88
N THR A 82 -4.95 -10.85 -14.15
CA THR A 82 -5.35 -9.56 -14.75
C THR A 82 -4.20 -8.86 -15.48
N THR A 83 -2.95 -9.04 -15.02
CA THR A 83 -1.78 -8.38 -15.62
C THR A 83 -1.39 -8.99 -16.97
N THR A 84 -1.58 -10.30 -17.15
CA THR A 84 -1.28 -10.98 -18.42
C THR A 84 -2.25 -10.54 -19.51
N SER A 85 -3.56 -10.49 -19.23
CA SER A 85 -4.55 -10.07 -20.23
C SER A 85 -4.39 -8.59 -20.66
N GLN A 86 -4.01 -7.69 -19.75
CA GLN A 86 -3.69 -6.30 -20.09
C GLN A 86 -2.40 -6.17 -20.93
N ARG A 87 -1.37 -6.97 -20.65
CA ARG A 87 -0.15 -7.01 -21.49
C ARG A 87 -0.44 -7.57 -22.87
N ASP A 88 -1.21 -8.65 -22.96
CA ASP A 88 -1.58 -9.27 -24.23
C ASP A 88 -2.42 -8.32 -25.09
N ASN A 89 -3.37 -7.58 -24.50
CA ASN A 89 -4.15 -6.57 -25.21
C ASN A 89 -3.29 -5.38 -25.68
N ASN A 90 -2.32 -4.94 -24.89
CA ASN A 90 -1.43 -3.83 -25.25
C ASN A 90 -0.38 -4.25 -26.32
N LEU A 91 0.07 -5.51 -26.30
CA LEU A 91 0.89 -6.09 -27.38
C LEU A 91 0.10 -6.21 -28.68
N LYS A 92 -1.16 -6.68 -28.61
CA LYS A 92 -2.03 -6.82 -29.78
C LYS A 92 -2.42 -5.48 -30.41
N SER A 93 -2.55 -4.41 -29.62
CA SER A 93 -2.76 -3.05 -30.14
C SER A 93 -1.53 -2.45 -30.81
N ARG A 94 -0.31 -2.95 -30.54
CA ARG A 94 0.94 -2.44 -31.15
C ARG A 94 1.28 -3.14 -32.47
N GLU A 95 0.77 -4.35 -32.71
CA GLU A 95 0.99 -5.09 -33.96
C GLU A 95 0.05 -4.67 -35.12
N VAL A 96 -0.97 -3.86 -34.85
CA VAL A 96 -1.97 -3.42 -35.85
C VAL A 96 -1.62 -2.06 -36.49
N GLY A 97 -0.40 -1.54 -36.26
CA GLY A 97 0.00 -0.19 -36.65
C GLY A 97 0.90 -0.03 -37.90
N ASP A 98 1.54 -1.08 -38.41
CA ASP A 98 2.54 -0.95 -39.47
C ASP A 98 2.06 -1.54 -40.81
N GLY A 99 0.99 -0.95 -41.34
CA GLY A 99 0.47 -1.25 -42.67
C GLY A 99 0.31 0.02 -43.50
N ASP A 100 1.41 0.74 -43.73
CA ASP A 100 1.45 1.88 -44.66
C ASP A 100 1.78 1.43 -46.08
N SER A 101 1.15 2.14 -47.02
CA SER A 101 1.07 1.93 -48.47
C SER A 101 2.36 2.18 -49.24
#